data_AF-M1B7F6-F1
#
_entry.id   AF-M1B7F6-F1
#
_cell.length_a   1.000
_cell.length_b   1.000
_cell.length_c   1.000
_cell.angle_alpha   90.00
_cell.angle_beta   90.00
_cell.angle_gamma   90.00
#
_symmetry.space_group_name_H-M   'P 1'
#
loop_
_entity.id
_entity.type
_entity.pdbx_description
1 polymer ?
#
loop_
_entity_poly.entity_id
_entity_poly.type
_entity_poly.pdbx_seq_one_letter_code
_entity_poly.pdbx_strand_id
1 'polypeptide(L)'
;MGDKLGQIKVTVIKGRRLVIRDFKTSDPYVILKLGNQTAKTKVINSCLNPVWNEEFCFSISEPAEVLKLVFAFTSKLLFHHLSCSSSTLQF
;
A
#
# COMPACT_ATOMS: atom_id res chain seq x y z
N MET A 1 -2.54 -18.51 -25.73
CA MET A 1 -3.15 -17.64 -24.70
C MET A 1 -2.98 -18.41 -23.40
N GLY A 2 -2.12 -17.94 -22.48
CA GLY A 2 -1.79 -18.72 -21.29
C GLY A 2 -2.97 -18.83 -20.34
N ASP A 3 -3.27 -20.04 -19.89
CA ASP A 3 -4.41 -20.31 -19.01
C ASP A 3 -4.23 -19.59 -17.68
N LYS A 4 -5.23 -18.79 -17.31
CA LYS A 4 -5.27 -18.07 -16.04
C LYS A 4 -5.49 -19.10 -14.93
N LEU A 5 -4.49 -19.31 -14.09
CA LEU A 5 -4.51 -20.39 -13.08
C LEU A 5 -5.54 -20.13 -11.96
N GLY A 6 -5.86 -18.86 -11.72
CA GLY A 6 -6.88 -18.47 -10.76
C GLY A 6 -6.82 -16.99 -10.41
N GLN A 7 -7.56 -16.62 -9.37
CA GLN A 7 -7.50 -15.28 -8.79
C GLN A 7 -7.37 -15.39 -7.27
N ILE A 8 -6.59 -14.49 -6.69
CA ILE A 8 -6.49 -14.31 -5.25
C ILE A 8 -7.10 -12.96 -4.88
N LYS A 9 -7.99 -13.00 -3.90
CA LYS A 9 -8.59 -11.81 -3.28
C LYS A 9 -7.90 -11.56 -1.95
N VAL A 10 -7.41 -10.36 -1.76
CA VAL A 10 -6.64 -9.96 -0.58
C VAL A 10 -7.29 -8.74 0.04
N THR A 11 -7.70 -8.83 1.29
CA THR A 11 -8.26 -7.70 2.03
C THR A 11 -7.27 -7.22 3.08
N VAL A 12 -6.79 -5.99 2.95
CA VAL A 12 -5.93 -5.34 3.93
C VAL A 12 -6.81 -4.63 4.95
N ILE A 13 -6.94 -5.24 6.13
CA ILE A 13 -7.85 -4.75 7.18
C ILE A 13 -7.19 -3.64 8.00
N LYS A 14 -6.13 -3.94 8.74
CA LYS A 14 -5.51 -3.00 9.69
C LYS A 14 -4.07 -3.34 10.05
N GLY A 15 -3.32 -2.32 10.45
CA GLY A 15 -2.02 -2.44 11.12
C GLY A 15 -2.17 -2.22 12.63
N ARG A 16 -1.26 -2.79 13.42
CA ARG A 16 -1.25 -2.62 14.89
C ARG A 16 0.15 -2.33 15.37
N ARG A 17 0.28 -1.34 16.26
CA ARG A 17 1.53 -0.96 16.94
C ARG A 17 2.69 -0.77 15.95
N LEU A 18 2.44 0.00 14.89
CA LEU A 18 3.49 0.29 13.92
C LEU A 18 4.62 1.11 14.56
N VAL A 19 5.82 0.91 14.05
CA VAL A 19 7.02 1.61 14.53
C VAL A 19 6.91 3.08 14.18
N ILE A 20 7.19 3.94 15.15
CA ILE A 20 7.30 5.39 14.92
C ILE A 20 8.54 5.64 14.08
N ARG A 21 8.34 6.07 12.84
CA ARG A 21 9.40 6.44 11.88
C ARG A 21 9.57 7.96 11.69
N ASP A 22 8.65 8.76 12.23
CA ASP A 22 8.78 10.23 12.31
C ASP A 22 8.93 10.69 13.78
N PHE A 23 8.63 11.96 14.07
CA PHE A 23 8.74 12.53 15.42
C PHE A 23 7.85 11.86 16.48
N LYS A 24 6.60 11.52 16.14
CA LYS A 24 5.61 10.95 17.09
C LYS A 24 4.67 9.90 16.47
N THR A 25 4.55 9.89 15.14
CA THR A 25 3.60 9.05 14.40
C THR A 25 4.25 8.51 13.14
N SER A 26 3.48 7.88 12.26
CA SER A 26 3.89 7.58 10.90
C SER A 26 2.68 7.68 9.97
N ASP A 27 2.94 7.69 8.67
CA ASP A 27 1.90 7.72 7.63
C ASP A 27 1.88 6.37 6.88
N PRO A 28 1.38 5.29 7.50
CA PRO A 28 1.48 3.95 6.96
C PRO A 28 0.63 3.69 5.72
N TYR A 29 1.15 2.83 4.85
CA TYR A 29 0.44 2.16 3.77
C TYR A 29 1.09 0.80 3.49
N VAL A 30 0.37 -0.07 2.78
CA VAL A 30 0.85 -1.41 2.40
C VAL A 30 0.94 -1.49 0.88
N ILE A 31 2.07 -1.98 0.38
CA ILE A 31 2.25 -2.34 -1.03
C ILE A 31 2.12 -3.85 -1.14
N LEU A 32 1.23 -4.30 -2.02
CA LEU A 32 1.02 -5.70 -2.37
C LEU A 32 1.65 -5.97 -3.74
N LYS A 33 2.46 -7.02 -3.87
CA LYS A 33 3.11 -7.41 -5.12
C LYS A 33 2.92 -8.90 -5.40
N LEU A 34 2.35 -9.25 -6.55
CA LEU A 34 2.23 -10.63 -7.05
C LEU A 34 2.77 -10.69 -8.47
N GLY A 35 3.95 -11.29 -8.65
CA GLY A 35 4.66 -11.25 -9.94
C GLY A 35 4.85 -9.81 -10.42
N ASN A 36 4.28 -9.49 -11.58
CA ASN A 36 4.32 -8.14 -12.19
C ASN A 36 3.17 -7.22 -11.75
N GLN A 37 2.21 -7.73 -10.97
CA GLN A 37 1.09 -6.94 -10.47
C GLN A 37 1.48 -6.27 -9.15
N THR A 38 1.25 -4.97 -9.04
CA THR A 38 1.47 -4.19 -7.82
C THR A 38 0.23 -3.37 -7.50
N ALA A 39 -0.20 -3.39 -6.23
CA ALA A 39 -1.22 -2.51 -5.69
C ALA A 39 -0.74 -1.84 -4.40
N LYS A 40 -1.36 -0.73 -4.02
CA LYS A 40 -1.08 -0.03 -2.77
C LYS A 40 -2.38 0.35 -2.08
N THR A 41 -2.40 0.29 -0.75
CA THR A 41 -3.47 0.89 0.04
C THR A 41 -3.37 2.41 0.03
N LYS A 42 -4.43 3.07 0.50
CA LYS A 42 -4.35 4.48 0.89
C LYS A 42 -3.32 4.67 2.00
N VAL A 43 -2.76 5.88 2.02
CA VAL A 43 -1.93 6.36 3.13
C VAL A 43 -2.87 6.84 4.23
N ILE A 44 -2.64 6.39 5.46
CA ILE A 44 -3.37 6.88 6.64
C ILE A 44 -2.42 7.76 7.43
N ASN A 45 -2.67 9.06 7.45
CA ASN A 45 -1.74 10.02 8.02
C ASN A 45 -1.70 9.94 9.55
N SER A 46 -0.50 10.08 10.12
CA SER A 46 -0.23 10.22 11.55
C SER A 46 -0.84 9.12 12.44
N CYS A 47 -0.86 7.87 11.96
CA CYS A 47 -1.55 6.78 12.65
C CYS A 47 -0.64 5.55 12.82
N LEU A 48 -0.51 5.05 14.05
CA LEU A 48 0.24 3.82 14.36
C LEU A 48 -0.64 2.56 14.38
N ASN A 49 -1.96 2.73 14.27
CA ASN A 49 -2.95 1.66 14.22
C ASN A 49 -3.92 1.90 13.03
N PRO A 50 -3.40 1.95 11.79
CA PRO A 50 -4.21 2.25 10.62
C PRO A 50 -5.27 1.17 10.37
N VAL A 51 -6.45 1.58 9.90
CA VAL A 51 -7.52 0.69 9.44
C VAL A 51 -7.82 1.06 7.99
N TRP A 52 -7.47 0.18 7.05
CA TRP A 52 -7.65 0.41 5.62
C TRP A 52 -8.97 -0.17 5.12
N ASN A 53 -9.26 -1.42 5.46
CA ASN A 53 -10.39 -2.19 4.91
C ASN A 53 -10.46 -2.12 3.37
N GLU A 54 -9.30 -2.29 2.71
CA GLU A 54 -9.19 -2.23 1.25
C GLU A 54 -9.04 -3.63 0.66
N GLU A 55 -9.78 -3.91 -0.41
CA GLU A 55 -9.75 -5.19 -1.11
C GLU A 55 -9.02 -5.06 -2.46
N PHE A 56 -8.17 -6.04 -2.76
CA PHE A 56 -7.42 -6.14 -4.00
C PHE A 56 -7.60 -7.54 -4.59
N CYS A 57 -7.72 -7.62 -5.92
CA CYS A 57 -7.79 -8.88 -6.65
C CYS A 57 -6.59 -8.98 -7.58
N PHE A 58 -5.87 -10.10 -7.51
CA PHE A 58 -4.73 -10.39 -8.38
C PHE A 58 -5.01 -11.67 -9.17
N SER A 59 -4.51 -11.72 -10.40
CA SER A 59 -4.59 -12.91 -11.26
C SER A 59 -3.35 -13.77 -11.07
N ILE A 60 -3.51 -15.07 -10.83
CA ILE A 60 -2.38 -16.00 -10.69
C ILE A 60 -1.98 -16.46 -12.08
N SER A 61 -0.75 -16.14 -12.48
CA SER A 61 -0.22 -16.48 -13.81
C SER A 61 0.73 -17.67 -13.77
N GLU A 62 1.41 -17.88 -12.64
CA GLU A 62 2.30 -19.03 -12.42
C GLU A 62 1.98 -19.71 -11.07
N PRO A 63 2.12 -21.05 -10.99
CA PRO A 63 1.73 -21.81 -9.80
C PRO A 63 2.59 -21.53 -8.56
N ALA A 64 3.75 -20.88 -8.73
CA ALA A 64 4.69 -20.55 -7.66
C ALA A 64 4.85 -19.03 -7.42
N GLU A 65 3.88 -18.21 -7.86
CA GLU A 65 3.90 -16.77 -7.59
C GLU A 65 3.75 -16.48 -6.08
N VAL A 66 4.71 -15.74 -5.53
CA VAL A 66 4.70 -15.33 -4.11
C VAL A 66 4.10 -13.94 -3.98
N LEU A 67 3.03 -13.82 -3.18
CA LEU A 67 2.50 -12.53 -2.78
C LEU A 67 3.42 -11.89 -1.74
N LYS A 68 4.05 -10.77 -2.09
CA LYS A 68 4.90 -9.98 -1.21
C LYS A 68 4.12 -8.79 -0.66
N LEU A 69 4.19 -8.62 0.65
CA LEU A 69 3.64 -7.45 1.36
C LEU A 69 4.79 -6.60 1.85
N VAL A 70 4.80 -5.32 1.49
CA VAL A 70 5.78 -4.34 1.95
C VAL A 70 5.07 -3.27 2.75
N PHE A 71 5.38 -3.19 4.04
CA PHE A 71 4.93 -2.10 4.91
C PHE A 71 5.80 -0.87 4.66
N ALA A 72 5.17 0.21 4.24
CA ALA A 72 5.84 1.47 3.93
C ALA A 72 5.15 2.63 4.65
N PHE A 73 5.87 3.75 4.77
CA PHE A 73 5.42 4.96 5.43
C PHE A 73 5.82 6.15 4.56
N THR A 74 5.00 7.19 4.45
CA THR A 74 5.47 8.42 3.83
C THR A 74 6.40 9.13 4.80
N SER A 75 7.61 9.47 4.38
CA SER A 75 8.54 10.25 5.20
C SER A 75 8.06 11.69 5.26
N LYS A 76 7.65 12.18 6.44
CA LYS A 76 7.21 13.58 6.60
C LYS A 76 8.35 14.59 6.45
N LEU A 77 9.60 14.16 6.64
CA LEU A 77 10.79 15.00 6.45
C LEU A 77 10.90 15.56 5.02
N LEU A 78 10.33 14.88 4.02
CA LEU A 78 10.31 15.35 2.63
C LEU A 78 9.16 16.36 2.34
N PHE A 79 8.11 16.41 3.16
CA PHE A 79 6.93 17.23 2.87
C PHE A 79 6.96 18.64 3.47
N HIS A 80 7.76 18.89 4.51
CA HIS A 80 7.87 20.26 5.07
C HIS A 80 8.62 21.24 4.16
N HIS A 81 9.25 20.78 3.06
CA HIS A 81 9.82 21.64 2.01
C HIS A 81 9.03 21.60 0.68
N LEU A 82 7.89 20.90 0.66
CA LEU A 82 7.01 20.86 -0.51
C LEU A 82 5.61 21.30 -0.10
N SER A 83 5.48 22.59 0.24
CA SER A 83 4.25 23.32 -0.08
C SER A 83 4.19 23.49 -1.60
N CYS A 84 4.09 22.38 -2.35
CA CYS A 84 3.81 22.44 -3.77
C CYS A 84 2.30 22.64 -3.88
N SER A 85 1.94 23.84 -4.32
CA SER A 85 0.57 24.29 -4.56
C SER A 85 -0.23 23.26 -5.34
N SER A 86 -1.41 22.93 -4.80
CA SER A 86 -2.50 22.31 -5.54
C SER A 86 -2.77 23.07 -6.84
N SER A 87 -2.51 22.43 -7.97
CA SER A 87 -3.22 22.70 -9.22
C SER A 87 -3.53 21.35 -9.88
N THR A 88 -4.81 21.00 -9.81
CA THR A 88 -5.62 20.15 -10.68
C THR A 88 -4.96 19.67 -11.97
N LEU A 89 -5.09 18.38 -12.27
CA LEU A 89 -5.77 17.96 -13.50
C LEU A 89 -6.32 16.54 -13.40
N GLN A 90 -7.62 16.48 -13.69
CA GLN A 90 -8.39 15.31 -14.05
C GLN A 90 -8.04 14.87 -15.48
N PHE A 91 -8.18 13.56 -15.68
CA PHE A 91 -8.03 12.75 -16.90
C PHE A 91 -6.61 12.61 -17.46
#